data_AF-A0A6G2RVH6-F1
#
_entry.id   AF-A0A6G2RVH6-F1
#
_cell.length_a   1.000
_cell.length_b   1.000
_cell.length_c   1.000
_cell.angle_alpha   90.00
_cell.angle_beta   90.00
_cell.angle_gamma   90.00
#
_symmetry.space_group_name_H-M   'P 1'
#
loop_
_entity.id
_entity.type
_entity.pdbx_description
1 polymer ?
#
loop_
_entity_poly.entity_id
_entity_poly.type
_entity_poly.pdbx_seq_one_letter_code
_entity_poly.pdbx_strand_id
1 'polypeptide(L)'
;MGRAGRAAVRGRCGAQLAHFLRESDPGAVFRSLIAQAQHDPVFAEEFRSRFLDEQRVRDRLPLERALQRGQLPEGLDVAAETDQLVGPLYYRVLVMGEPVSEGFIDHIIDGFLQRTH
;
A
#
# COMPACT_ATOMS: atom_id res chain seq x y z
N MET A 1 -11.18 -14.08 -15.48
CA MET A 1 -11.52 -13.71 -14.08
C MET A 1 -12.98 -13.29 -13.96
N GLY A 2 -13.76 -13.99 -13.13
CA GLY A 2 -15.18 -13.70 -12.90
C GLY A 2 -15.39 -12.42 -12.06
N ARG A 3 -16.56 -11.78 -12.25
CA ARG A 3 -17.01 -10.56 -11.54
C ARG A 3 -16.80 -10.60 -10.01
N ALA A 4 -16.88 -11.78 -9.40
CA ALA A 4 -16.71 -11.99 -7.96
C ALA A 4 -15.27 -11.76 -7.44
N GLY A 5 -14.24 -12.03 -8.25
CA GLY A 5 -12.83 -11.79 -7.86
C GLY A 5 -12.49 -10.29 -7.78
N ARG A 6 -13.13 -9.47 -8.62
CA ARG A 6 -12.95 -8.01 -8.67
C ARG A 6 -13.54 -7.30 -7.45
N ALA A 7 -14.60 -7.86 -6.85
CA ALA A 7 -15.25 -7.30 -5.67
C ALA A 7 -14.43 -7.50 -4.38
N ALA A 8 -13.64 -8.58 -4.28
CA ALA A 8 -12.87 -8.90 -3.07
C ALA A 8 -11.64 -8.00 -2.87
N VAL A 9 -11.06 -7.46 -3.95
CA VAL A 9 -9.91 -6.54 -3.92
C VAL A 9 -10.34 -5.10 -3.57
N ARG A 10 -11.62 -4.77 -3.80
CA ARG A 10 -12.11 -3.39 -3.90
C ARG A 10 -12.21 -2.58 -2.59
N GLY A 11 -12.32 -3.16 -1.40
CA GLY A 11 -13.06 -2.44 -0.34
C GLY A 11 -12.46 -2.25 1.05
N ARG A 12 -11.24 -2.70 1.38
CA ARG A 12 -10.78 -2.59 2.80
C ARG A 12 -9.35 -2.13 3.02
N CYS A 13 -8.41 -2.55 2.17
CA CYS A 13 -6.99 -2.33 2.48
C CYS A 13 -6.54 -0.87 2.26
N GLY A 14 -6.94 -0.25 1.14
CA GLY A 14 -6.57 1.14 0.82
C GLY A 14 -7.18 2.17 1.79
N ALA A 15 -8.46 1.99 2.17
CA ALA A 15 -9.13 2.89 3.11
C ALA A 15 -8.53 2.81 4.52
N GLN A 16 -8.12 1.61 4.94
CA GLN A 16 -7.46 1.42 6.24
C GLN A 16 -6.07 2.07 6.27
N LEU A 17 -5.27 1.94 5.21
CA LEU A 17 -3.96 2.60 5.13
C LEU A 17 -4.11 4.12 5.09
N ALA A 18 -5.06 4.64 4.31
CA ALA A 18 -5.39 6.06 4.28
C ALA A 18 -5.79 6.61 5.65
N HIS A 19 -6.67 5.91 6.36
CA HIS A 19 -7.09 6.25 7.70
C HIS A 19 -5.91 6.21 8.69
N PHE A 20 -5.13 5.12 8.68
CA PHE A 20 -3.93 5.00 9.50
C PHE A 20 -3.02 6.21 9.29
N LEU A 21 -2.66 6.51 8.05
CA LEU A 21 -1.71 7.56 7.70
C LEU A 21 -2.19 8.98 8.03
N ARG A 22 -3.49 9.26 8.14
CA ARG A 22 -3.99 10.63 8.38
C ARG A 22 -4.62 10.84 9.75
N GLU A 23 -5.41 9.88 10.20
CA GLU A 23 -6.37 10.08 11.30
C GLU A 23 -5.96 9.36 12.59
N SER A 24 -4.87 8.59 12.59
CA SER A 24 -4.44 7.82 13.75
C SER A 24 -3.15 8.35 14.40
N ASP A 25 -3.07 8.30 15.73
CA ASP A 25 -1.85 8.66 16.48
C ASP A 25 -0.64 7.80 16.03
N PRO A 26 -0.76 6.47 15.86
CA PRO A 26 0.32 5.67 15.31
C PRO A 26 0.75 6.11 13.91
N GLY A 27 -0.18 6.57 13.08
CA GLY A 27 0.12 7.16 11.77
C GLY A 27 0.89 8.46 11.88
N ALA A 28 0.55 9.34 12.81
CA ALA A 28 1.28 10.57 13.06
C ALA A 28 2.74 10.29 13.48
N VAL A 29 2.92 9.29 14.35
CA VAL A 29 4.26 8.80 14.72
C VAL A 29 4.98 8.26 13.47
N PHE A 30 4.34 7.39 12.69
CA PHE A 30 4.93 6.82 11.48
C PHE A 30 5.40 7.88 10.49
N ARG A 31 4.61 8.95 10.23
CA ARG A 31 5.03 10.08 9.38
C ARG A 31 6.27 10.79 9.93
N SER A 32 6.34 10.98 11.25
CA SER A 32 7.49 11.60 11.92
C SER A 32 8.76 10.75 11.81
N LEU A 33 8.63 9.42 11.93
CA LEU A 33 9.75 8.50 11.74
C LEU A 33 10.25 8.51 10.28
N ILE A 34 9.35 8.58 9.30
CA ILE A 34 9.75 8.77 7.88
C ILE A 34 10.55 10.06 7.70
N ALA A 35 10.09 11.16 8.31
CA ALA A 35 10.79 12.44 8.24
C ALA A 35 12.20 12.33 8.84
N GLN A 36 12.34 11.74 10.05
CA GLN A 36 13.64 11.53 10.68
C GLN A 36 14.57 10.67 9.83
N ALA A 37 14.05 9.63 9.19
CA ALA A 37 14.82 8.76 8.30
C ALA A 37 15.39 9.46 7.06
N GLN A 38 14.91 10.67 6.72
CA GLN A 38 15.53 11.47 5.65
C GLN A 38 16.79 12.22 6.10
N HIS A 39 16.96 12.42 7.41
CA HIS A 39 18.03 13.23 7.99
C HIS A 39 19.11 12.40 8.70
N ASP A 40 18.79 11.17 9.08
CA ASP A 40 19.70 10.28 9.81
C ASP A 40 19.76 8.90 9.11
N PRO A 41 20.86 8.62 8.37
CA PRO A 41 21.03 7.36 7.64
C PRO A 41 21.09 6.13 8.56
N VAL A 42 21.64 6.25 9.77
CA VAL A 42 21.74 5.14 10.73
C VAL A 42 20.36 4.81 11.26
N PHE A 43 19.60 5.83 11.65
CA PHE A 43 18.19 5.67 12.01
C PHE A 43 17.38 5.08 10.85
N ALA A 44 17.63 5.53 9.61
CA ALA A 44 16.91 5.06 8.45
C ALA A 44 17.16 3.56 8.17
N GLU A 45 18.36 3.06 8.40
CA GLU A 45 18.69 1.63 8.29
C GLU A 45 17.98 0.79 9.35
N GLU A 46 18.00 1.24 10.61
CA GLU A 46 17.30 0.61 11.72
C GLU A 46 15.78 0.62 11.51
N PHE A 47 15.21 1.74 11.09
CA PHE A 47 13.78 1.88 10.83
C PHE A 47 13.33 0.98 9.66
N ARG A 48 14.14 0.86 8.60
CA ARG A 48 13.85 -0.04 7.49
C ARG A 48 13.85 -1.50 7.94
N SER A 49 14.96 -1.94 8.53
CA SER A 49 15.17 -3.35 8.90
C SER A 49 14.20 -3.84 9.97
N ARG A 50 13.85 -3.01 10.97
CA ARG A 50 12.98 -3.43 12.07
C ARG A 50 11.49 -3.24 11.81
N PHE A 51 11.11 -2.31 10.93
CA PHE A 51 9.71 -1.93 10.77
C PHE A 51 9.23 -1.99 9.32
N LEU A 52 9.90 -1.29 8.40
CA LEU A 52 9.41 -1.20 7.02
C LEU A 52 9.50 -2.52 6.26
N ASP A 53 10.50 -3.35 6.55
CA ASP A 53 10.61 -4.68 5.94
C ASP A 53 9.46 -5.59 6.37
N GLU A 54 9.11 -5.60 7.67
CA GLU A 54 7.94 -6.32 8.16
C GLU A 54 6.63 -5.77 7.58
N GLN A 55 6.52 -4.43 7.49
CA GLN A 55 5.37 -3.76 6.90
C GLN A 55 5.20 -4.19 5.43
N ARG A 56 6.29 -4.21 4.65
CA ARG A 56 6.28 -4.65 3.25
C ARG A 56 5.83 -6.09 3.09
N VAL A 57 6.20 -7.00 4.00
CA VAL A 57 5.68 -8.37 3.99
C VAL A 57 4.16 -8.35 4.18
N ARG A 58 3.65 -7.58 5.14
CA ARG A 58 2.21 -7.48 5.41
C ARG A 58 1.43 -6.89 4.24
N ASP A 59 1.99 -5.88 3.57
CA ASP A 59 1.36 -5.20 2.42
C ASP A 59 1.25 -6.11 1.19
N ARG A 60 2.13 -7.13 1.06
CA ARG A 60 2.11 -8.11 -0.04
C ARG A 60 1.11 -9.24 0.16
N LEU A 61 0.80 -9.61 1.40
CA LEU A 61 -0.07 -10.74 1.73
C LEU A 61 -1.40 -10.78 0.96
N PRO A 62 -2.13 -9.66 0.75
CA PRO A 62 -3.38 -9.70 -0.01
C PRO A 62 -3.19 -10.16 -1.47
N LEU A 63 -2.13 -9.66 -2.14
CA LEU A 63 -1.80 -10.00 -3.52
C LEU A 63 -1.23 -11.42 -3.62
N GLU A 64 -0.36 -11.82 -2.70
CA GLU A 64 0.17 -13.19 -2.64
C GLU A 64 -0.95 -14.23 -2.51
N ARG A 65 -1.93 -13.96 -1.63
CA ARG A 65 -3.11 -14.83 -1.47
C ARG A 65 -3.99 -14.83 -2.71
N ALA A 66 -4.10 -13.72 -3.44
CA ALA A 66 -4.87 -13.66 -4.69
C ALA A 66 -4.18 -14.45 -5.81
N LEU A 67 -2.84 -14.37 -5.90
CA LEU A 67 -2.02 -15.18 -6.80
C LEU A 67 -2.19 -16.68 -6.51
N GLN A 68 -2.08 -17.09 -5.25
CA GLN A 68 -2.29 -18.49 -4.82
C GLN A 68 -3.68 -19.04 -5.16
N ARG A 69 -4.71 -18.18 -5.25
CA ARG A 69 -6.08 -18.56 -5.65
C ARG A 69 -6.30 -18.54 -7.17
N GLY A 70 -5.27 -18.29 -7.98
CA GLY A 70 -5.40 -18.13 -9.43
C GLY A 70 -6.23 -16.91 -9.84
N GLN A 71 -6.29 -15.89 -8.99
CA GLN A 71 -7.02 -14.64 -9.24
C GLN A 71 -6.14 -13.56 -9.86
N LEU A 72 -4.85 -13.83 -10.07
CA LEU A 72 -3.88 -12.93 -10.69
C LEU A 72 -3.03 -13.73 -11.69
N PRO A 73 -2.44 -13.08 -12.70
CA PRO A 73 -1.58 -13.75 -13.69
C PRO A 73 -0.39 -14.46 -13.04
N GLU A 74 -0.03 -15.62 -13.57
CA GLU A 74 1.23 -16.28 -13.23
C GLU A 74 2.40 -15.37 -13.61
N GLY A 75 3.36 -15.18 -12.70
CA GLY A 75 4.52 -14.31 -12.91
C GLY A 75 4.31 -12.83 -12.57
N LEU A 76 3.17 -12.46 -11.96
CA LEU A 76 2.98 -11.10 -11.44
C LEU A 76 4.08 -10.76 -10.42
N ASP A 77 4.77 -9.63 -10.61
CA ASP A 77 5.68 -9.09 -9.61
C ASP A 77 4.87 -8.46 -8.46
N VAL A 78 4.55 -9.27 -7.46
CA VAL A 78 3.76 -8.86 -6.30
C VAL A 78 4.40 -7.69 -5.57
N ALA A 79 5.74 -7.63 -5.49
CA ALA A 79 6.42 -6.55 -4.79
C ALA A 79 6.24 -5.23 -5.52
N ALA A 80 6.45 -5.23 -6.84
CA ALA A 80 6.28 -4.02 -7.66
C ALA A 80 4.81 -3.55 -7.67
N GLU A 81 3.85 -4.46 -7.77
CA GLU A 81 2.43 -4.09 -7.77
C GLU A 81 1.96 -3.59 -6.40
N THR A 82 2.45 -4.15 -5.29
CA THR A 82 2.22 -3.59 -3.96
C THR A 82 2.72 -2.15 -3.90
N ASP A 83 3.95 -1.88 -4.34
CA ASP A 83 4.54 -0.53 -4.33
C ASP A 83 3.72 0.45 -5.19
N GLN A 84 3.21 0.01 -6.35
CA GLN A 84 2.33 0.83 -7.21
C GLN A 84 0.97 1.15 -6.57
N LEU A 85 0.43 0.25 -5.75
CA LEU A 85 -0.85 0.45 -5.06
C LEU A 85 -0.71 1.41 -3.86
N VAL A 86 0.37 1.27 -3.07
CA VAL A 86 0.55 2.06 -1.83
C VAL A 86 1.27 3.39 -2.07
N GLY A 87 2.15 3.47 -3.07
CA GLY A 87 2.96 4.65 -3.38
C GLY A 87 2.15 5.94 -3.57
N PRO A 88 1.06 5.94 -4.37
CA PRO A 88 0.22 7.13 -4.54
C PRO A 88 -0.44 7.60 -3.24
N LEU A 89 -0.75 6.68 -2.30
CA LEU A 89 -1.32 7.03 -1.00
C LEU A 89 -0.27 7.74 -0.14
N TYR A 90 0.96 7.21 -0.11
CA TYR A 90 2.08 7.86 0.57
C TYR A 90 2.39 9.23 -0.02
N TYR A 91 2.41 9.38 -1.34
CA TYR A 91 2.64 10.68 -1.99
C TYR A 91 1.59 11.72 -1.56
N ARG A 92 0.30 11.36 -1.62
CA ARG A 92 -0.77 12.28 -1.22
C ARG A 92 -0.65 12.72 0.23
N VAL A 93 -0.39 11.79 1.14
CA VAL A 93 -0.36 12.11 2.57
C VAL A 93 0.94 12.81 2.98
N LEU A 94 2.09 12.30 2.55
CA LEU A 94 3.39 12.76 3.02
C LEU A 94 3.89 14.01 2.28
N VAL A 95 3.59 14.11 0.98
CA VAL A 95 4.10 15.20 0.12
C VAL A 95 3.05 16.28 -0.05
N MET A 96 1.83 15.91 -0.44
CA MET A 96 0.79 16.88 -0.78
C MET A 96 -0.07 17.31 0.42
N GLY A 97 -0.07 16.55 1.52
CA GLY A 97 -0.98 16.78 2.65
C GLY A 97 -2.46 16.59 2.31
N GLU A 98 -2.76 15.91 1.20
CA GLU A 98 -4.11 15.76 0.67
C GLU A 98 -4.88 14.59 1.32
N PRO A 99 -6.22 14.67 1.39
CA PRO A 99 -7.04 13.53 1.76
C PRO A 99 -6.96 12.44 0.70
N VAL A 100 -7.05 11.19 1.15
CA VAL A 100 -7.22 10.02 0.29
C VAL A 100 -8.70 9.65 0.28
N SER A 101 -9.39 9.97 -0.81
CA SER A 101 -10.81 9.63 -0.98
C SER A 101 -10.99 8.17 -1.43
N GLU A 102 -12.16 7.59 -1.17
CA GLU A 102 -12.54 6.27 -1.68
C GLU A 102 -12.43 6.22 -3.21
N GLY A 103 -12.92 7.25 -3.92
CA GLY A 103 -12.82 7.32 -5.38
C GLY A 103 -11.37 7.34 -5.92
N PHE A 104 -10.39 7.81 -5.13
CA PHE A 104 -8.99 7.72 -5.50
C PHE A 104 -8.42 6.32 -5.30
N ILE A 105 -8.80 5.66 -4.20
CA ILE A 105 -8.45 4.26 -3.96
C ILE A 105 -9.03 3.38 -5.07
N ASP A 106 -10.30 3.60 -5.43
CA ASP A 106 -10.98 2.90 -6.52
C ASP A 106 -10.26 3.10 -7.86
N HIS A 107 -9.84 4.34 -8.16
CA HIS A 107 -9.10 4.64 -9.38
C HIS A 107 -7.79 3.86 -9.49
N ILE A 108 -7.02 3.78 -8.39
CA ILE A 108 -5.77 3.02 -8.33
C ILE A 108 -6.02 1.52 -8.53
N ILE A 109 -7.04 0.98 -7.83
CA ILE A 109 -7.41 -0.44 -7.90
C ILE A 109 -7.89 -0.81 -9.32
N ASP A 110 -8.74 0.02 -9.92
CA ASP A 110 -9.22 -0.21 -11.28
C ASP A 110 -8.06 -0.19 -12.28
N GLY A 111 -7.09 0.72 -12.12
CA GLY A 111 -5.87 0.77 -12.92
C GLY A 111 -5.01 -0.50 -12.77
N PHE A 112 -4.83 -0.99 -11.54
CA PHE A 112 -4.15 -2.27 -11.28
C PHE A 112 -4.85 -3.43 -12.00
N LEU A 113 -6.16 -3.58 -11.77
CA LEU A 113 -6.93 -4.66 -12.37
C LEU A 113 -6.84 -4.64 -13.91
N GLN A 114 -6.89 -3.47 -14.54
CA GLN A 114 -6.77 -3.35 -15.99
C GLN A 114 -5.43 -3.84 -16.55
N ARG A 115 -4.32 -3.71 -15.80
CA ARG A 115 -2.99 -4.15 -16.24
C ARG A 115 -2.72 -5.63 -15.98
N THR A 116 -3.40 -6.22 -15.00
CA THR A 116 -3.21 -7.62 -14.60
C THR A 116 -4.22 -8.58 -15.26
N HIS A 117 -4.78 -8.19 -16.40
CA HIS A 117 -5.85 -8.90 -17.12
C HIS A 117 -5.46 -9.19 -18.56
#